data_AF-A0A954GQG2-F1
#
_entry.id   AF-A0A954GQG2-F1
#
_cell.length_a   1.000
_cell.length_b   1.000
_cell.length_c   1.000
_cell.angle_alpha   90.00
_cell.angle_beta   90.00
_cell.angle_gamma   90.00
#
_symmetry.space_group_name_H-M   'P 1'
#
loop_
_entity.id
_entity.type
_entity.pdbx_description
1 polymer ?
#
loop_
_entity_poly.entity_id
_entity_poly.type
_entity_poly.pdbx_seq_one_letter_code
_entity_poly.pdbx_strand_id
1 'polypeptide(L)'
;MFRFRPAAYVALLLYPAIFRALPFILGRFGLDISVVDGAFLWGLTPVFALGMFSTAHAKRTWEGFLLPLAGWLLGDLIIRWATNEWGFFYPGWYYNYLGFVALCASGLLLRKKYNMPQVLGIASLGSVVFFLVSNFGSWIAWDTYPHTASGLVACYVAGLPFIKYQFVSTLIFSALCFSPVGRAHLVYENAVGTGVDNEWAPAKA
;
A
#
# COMPACT_ATOMS: atom_id res chain seq x y z
N MET A 1 -12.78 18.70 8.06
CA MET A 1 -11.32 18.53 7.82
C MET A 1 -10.81 17.44 8.75
N PHE A 2 -10.05 16.49 8.22
CA PHE A 2 -9.97 15.13 8.76
C PHE A 2 -8.69 14.84 9.57
N ARG A 3 -8.80 14.18 10.74
CA ARG A 3 -7.67 13.59 11.50
C ARG A 3 -7.80 12.06 11.49
N PHE A 4 -6.69 11.34 11.33
CA PHE A 4 -6.69 9.88 11.44
C PHE A 4 -7.05 9.43 12.87
N ARG A 5 -7.87 8.39 13.00
CA ARG A 5 -8.16 7.76 14.28
C ARG A 5 -6.96 6.91 14.73
N PRO A 6 -6.76 6.65 16.04
CA PRO A 6 -5.71 5.74 16.54
C PRO A 6 -5.64 4.41 15.78
N ALA A 7 -6.80 3.81 15.47
CA ALA A 7 -6.91 2.58 14.69
C ALA A 7 -6.35 2.71 13.26
N ALA A 8 -6.45 3.89 12.64
CA ALA A 8 -5.87 4.12 11.31
C ALA A 8 -4.35 4.16 11.36
N TYR A 9 -3.72 4.66 12.43
CA TYR A 9 -2.27 4.58 12.59
C TYR A 9 -1.80 3.13 12.71
N VAL A 10 -2.53 2.28 13.45
CA VAL A 10 -2.25 0.83 13.53
C VAL A 10 -2.37 0.16 12.16
N ALA A 11 -3.45 0.46 11.43
CA ALA A 11 -3.66 -0.07 10.08
C ALA A 11 -2.61 0.43 9.07
N LEU A 12 -2.15 1.67 9.19
CA LEU A 12 -1.15 2.27 8.28
C LEU A 12 0.29 1.84 8.59
N LEU A 13 0.62 1.58 9.86
CA LEU A 13 1.99 1.29 10.30
C LEU A 13 2.23 -0.19 10.58
N LEU A 14 1.40 -0.82 11.41
CA LEU A 14 1.67 -2.16 11.93
C LEU A 14 1.19 -3.25 10.97
N TYR A 15 0.03 -3.05 10.33
CA TYR A 15 -0.49 -4.06 9.41
C TYR A 15 0.48 -4.32 8.24
N PRO A 16 0.97 -3.31 7.49
CA PRO A 16 1.87 -3.55 6.37
C PRO A 16 3.18 -4.18 6.83
N ALA A 17 3.71 -3.73 7.98
CA ALA A 17 4.95 -4.23 8.52
C ALA A 17 4.84 -5.71 8.92
N ILE A 18 3.80 -6.08 9.67
CA ILE A 18 3.62 -7.44 10.18
C ILE A 18 3.27 -8.41 9.05
N PHE A 19 2.26 -8.11 8.22
CA PHE A 19 1.82 -9.05 7.18
C PHE A 19 2.89 -9.29 6.11
N ARG A 20 3.67 -8.26 5.77
CA ARG A 20 4.78 -8.38 4.83
C ARG A 20 5.96 -9.16 5.43
N ALA A 21 6.25 -8.96 6.71
CA ALA A 21 7.40 -9.58 7.37
C ALA A 21 7.12 -10.99 7.92
N LEU A 22 5.85 -11.33 8.16
CA LEU A 22 5.42 -12.61 8.73
C LEU A 22 6.06 -13.85 8.09
N PRO A 23 6.15 -14.02 6.75
CA PRO A 23 6.75 -15.22 6.17
C PRO A 23 8.23 -15.33 6.47
N PHE A 24 8.93 -14.20 6.47
CA PHE A 24 10.35 -14.16 6.77
C PHE A 24 10.61 -14.45 8.25
N ILE A 25 9.74 -13.98 9.13
CA ILE A 25 9.76 -14.32 10.55
C ILE A 25 9.53 -15.82 10.74
N LEU A 26 8.52 -16.40 10.09
CA LEU A 26 8.21 -17.81 10.20
C LEU A 26 9.34 -18.70 9.65
N GLY A 27 9.92 -18.33 8.50
CA GLY A 27 11.08 -18.98 7.93
C GLY A 27 12.29 -18.98 8.88
N ARG A 28 12.52 -17.88 9.61
CA ARG A 28 13.57 -17.80 10.65
C ARG A 28 13.39 -18.84 11.76
N PHE A 29 12.15 -19.24 12.06
CA PHE A 29 11.84 -20.27 13.06
C PHE A 29 11.70 -21.68 12.44
N GLY A 30 12.12 -21.89 11.19
CA GLY A 30 12.05 -23.18 10.51
C GLY A 30 10.66 -23.56 10.01
N LEU A 31 9.70 -22.62 10.05
CA LEU A 31 8.37 -22.77 9.47
C LEU A 31 8.38 -22.16 8.07
N ASP A 32 9.00 -22.87 7.13
CA ASP A 32 9.13 -22.39 5.77
C ASP A 32 7.79 -22.51 5.03
N ILE A 33 7.01 -21.44 5.12
CA ILE A 33 5.81 -21.22 4.30
C ILE A 33 6.16 -20.49 3.00
N SER A 34 7.43 -20.17 2.78
CA SER A 34 7.88 -19.69 1.49
C SER A 34 7.87 -20.88 0.52
N VAL A 35 7.43 -20.64 -0.72
CA VAL A 35 7.49 -21.64 -1.80
C VAL A 35 6.37 -22.71 -1.85
N VAL A 36 5.21 -22.53 -1.21
CA VAL A 36 4.01 -23.29 -1.66
C VAL A 36 3.42 -22.61 -2.91
N ASP A 37 4.00 -22.93 -4.06
CA ASP A 37 3.44 -22.83 -5.42
C ASP A 37 2.84 -21.48 -5.87
N GLY A 38 3.55 -20.36 -5.67
CA GLY A 38 3.22 -19.09 -6.38
C GLY A 38 1.82 -18.52 -6.15
N ALA A 39 1.06 -19.09 -5.20
CA ALA A 39 -0.36 -18.87 -5.00
C ALA A 39 -0.68 -18.20 -3.65
N PHE A 40 0.34 -17.72 -2.94
CA PHE A 40 0.17 -17.29 -1.56
C PHE A 40 -0.26 -15.81 -1.46
N LEU A 41 -1.11 -15.53 -0.47
CA LEU A 41 -1.85 -14.28 -0.22
C LEU A 41 -0.98 -13.02 0.08
N TRP A 42 0.34 -13.06 -0.12
CA TRP A 42 1.26 -11.97 0.26
C TRP A 42 1.00 -10.64 -0.45
N GLY A 43 0.61 -10.69 -1.72
CA GLY A 43 0.19 -9.50 -2.46
C GLY A 43 -1.18 -8.98 -2.04
N LEU A 44 -1.94 -9.73 -1.23
CA LEU A 44 -3.23 -9.32 -0.67
C LEU A 44 -3.03 -8.42 0.57
N THR A 45 -2.42 -7.27 0.36
CA THR A 45 -2.15 -6.27 1.39
C THR A 45 -2.91 -4.95 1.15
N PRO A 46 -3.51 -4.34 2.18
CA PRO A 46 -4.15 -3.05 2.10
C PRO A 46 -3.15 -1.89 1.98
N VAL A 47 -1.83 -2.13 2.07
CA VAL A 47 -0.82 -1.05 2.14
C VAL A 47 -0.93 -0.04 0.99
N PHE A 48 -1.19 -0.51 -0.23
CA PHE A 48 -1.36 0.34 -1.40
C PHE A 48 -2.63 1.18 -1.32
N ALA A 49 -3.76 0.54 -1.01
CA ALA A 49 -5.03 1.21 -0.83
C ALA A 49 -5.00 2.22 0.33
N LEU A 50 -4.35 1.87 1.44
CA LEU A 50 -4.15 2.72 2.61
C LEU A 50 -3.22 3.89 2.29
N GLY A 51 -2.17 3.67 1.51
CA GLY A 51 -1.30 4.74 1.00
C GLY A 51 -2.10 5.76 0.18
N MET A 52 -2.87 5.28 -0.81
CA MET A 52 -3.77 6.12 -1.61
C MET A 52 -4.85 6.82 -0.76
N PHE A 53 -5.45 6.10 0.20
CA PHE A 53 -6.46 6.63 1.10
C PHE A 53 -5.91 7.73 2.00
N SER A 54 -4.71 7.52 2.53
CA SER A 54 -4.08 8.42 3.47
C SER A 54 -3.73 9.77 2.82
N THR A 55 -3.19 9.79 1.61
CA THR A 55 -2.91 11.05 0.89
C THR A 55 -4.19 11.79 0.46
N ALA A 56 -5.28 11.05 0.19
CA ALA A 56 -6.59 11.59 -0.14
C ALA A 56 -7.26 12.30 1.05
N HIS A 57 -7.06 11.81 2.27
CA HIS A 57 -7.79 12.29 3.46
C HIS A 57 -6.93 13.03 4.50
N ALA A 58 -5.60 12.93 4.42
CA ALA A 58 -4.72 13.60 5.37
C ALA A 58 -4.87 15.12 5.34
N LYS A 59 -4.90 15.73 6.53
CA LYS A 59 -4.96 17.20 6.70
C LYS A 59 -3.80 17.88 5.99
N ARG A 60 -2.59 17.35 6.17
CA ARG A 60 -1.38 17.82 5.49
C ARG A 60 -0.90 16.75 4.53
N THR A 61 -0.49 17.15 3.33
CA THR A 61 -0.02 16.24 2.29
C THR A 61 1.11 15.34 2.75
N TRP A 62 2.10 15.90 3.45
CA TRP A 62 3.23 15.11 3.94
C TRP A 62 2.83 14.05 4.99
N GLU A 63 1.80 14.30 5.81
CA GLU A 63 1.30 13.32 6.80
C GLU A 63 0.72 12.08 6.09
N GLY A 64 0.04 12.30 4.97
CA GLY A 64 -0.50 11.22 4.14
C GLY A 64 0.58 10.37 3.46
N PHE A 65 1.78 10.93 3.19
CA PHE A 65 2.89 10.13 2.68
C PHE A 65 3.68 9.45 3.79
N LEU A 66 3.91 10.15 4.90
CA LEU A 66 4.81 9.69 5.96
C LEU A 66 4.34 8.37 6.58
N LEU A 67 3.05 8.26 6.90
CA LEU A 67 2.50 7.08 7.58
C LEU A 67 2.65 5.78 6.75
N PRO A 68 2.16 5.69 5.51
CA PRO A 68 2.31 4.48 4.71
C PRO A 68 3.78 4.18 4.39
N LEU A 69 4.62 5.19 4.15
CA LEU A 69 6.05 4.99 3.89
C LEU A 69 6.79 4.48 5.12
N ALA A 70 6.48 5.00 6.31
CA ALA A 70 7.04 4.52 7.56
C ALA A 70 6.64 3.07 7.85
N GLY A 71 5.40 2.69 7.57
CA GLY A 71 4.93 1.30 7.68
C GLY A 71 5.65 0.36 6.73
N TRP A 72 5.87 0.79 5.48
CA TRP A 72 6.64 0.03 4.50
C TRP A 72 8.10 -0.15 4.92
N LEU A 73 8.76 0.93 5.37
CA LEU A 73 10.13 0.90 5.87
C LEU A 73 10.26 -0.01 7.09
N LEU A 74 9.34 0.07 8.04
CA LEU A 74 9.32 -0.82 9.20
C LEU A 74 9.23 -2.28 8.76
N GLY A 75 8.40 -2.60 7.77
CA GLY A 75 8.34 -3.94 7.18
C GLY A 75 9.69 -4.40 6.63
N ASP A 76 10.37 -3.56 5.85
CA ASP A 76 11.69 -3.87 5.31
C ASP A 76 12.74 -4.08 6.41
N LEU A 77 12.71 -3.30 7.49
CA LEU A 77 13.59 -3.48 8.64
C LEU A 77 13.34 -4.81 9.37
N ILE A 78 12.08 -5.22 9.54
CA ILE A 78 11.74 -6.51 10.16
C ILE A 78 12.18 -7.66 9.26
N ILE A 79 11.98 -7.57 7.95
CA ILE A 79 12.45 -8.58 6.98
C ILE A 79 13.97 -8.71 7.05
N ARG A 80 14.69 -7.59 7.17
CA ARG A 80 16.15 -7.59 7.33
C ARG A 80 16.60 -8.24 8.61
N TRP A 81 15.95 -7.94 9.72
CA TRP A 81 16.19 -8.64 10.97
C TRP A 81 15.89 -10.15 10.87
N ALA A 82 14.82 -10.52 10.18
CA ALA A 82 14.39 -11.91 10.09
C ALA A 82 15.36 -12.75 9.23
N THR A 83 15.78 -12.22 8.09
CA THR A 83 16.55 -12.96 7.07
C THR A 83 18.05 -12.70 7.07
N ASN A 84 18.52 -11.60 7.68
CA ASN A 84 19.88 -11.06 7.52
C ASN A 84 20.31 -10.71 6.08
N GLU A 85 19.46 -10.93 5.07
CA GLU A 85 19.78 -10.79 3.64
C GLU A 85 18.81 -9.88 2.89
N TRP A 86 17.50 -10.03 3.14
CA TRP A 86 16.43 -9.30 2.47
C TRP A 86 15.96 -8.11 3.30
N GLY A 87 15.07 -7.24 2.82
CA GLY A 87 14.52 -6.13 3.60
C GLY A 87 14.81 -4.75 2.99
N PHE A 88 15.77 -4.00 3.50
CA PHE A 88 16.13 -2.66 2.97
C PHE A 88 17.55 -2.68 2.40
N PHE A 89 17.89 -1.77 1.45
CA PHE A 89 19.22 -1.61 0.81
C PHE A 89 19.67 -2.63 -0.25
N TYR A 90 18.79 -3.44 -0.82
CA TYR A 90 19.16 -4.21 -2.03
C TYR A 90 19.28 -3.28 -3.26
N PRO A 91 20.08 -3.64 -4.28
CA PRO A 91 20.18 -2.85 -5.51
C PRO A 91 18.80 -2.53 -6.10
N GLY A 92 18.50 -1.23 -6.32
CA GLY A 92 17.23 -0.80 -6.90
C GLY A 92 16.05 -0.71 -5.93
N TRP A 93 16.25 -0.86 -4.62
CA TRP A 93 15.18 -0.71 -3.61
C TRP A 93 14.37 0.59 -3.77
N TYR A 94 15.04 1.68 -4.16
CA TYR A 94 14.44 2.99 -4.31
C TYR A 94 13.40 3.06 -5.44
N TYR A 95 13.43 2.17 -6.44
CA TYR A 95 12.39 2.10 -7.48
C TYR A 95 11.06 1.59 -6.92
N ASN A 96 11.10 0.64 -5.99
CA ASN A 96 9.89 0.18 -5.28
C ASN A 96 9.30 1.30 -4.43
N TYR A 97 10.13 2.08 -3.75
CA TYR A 97 9.67 3.25 -3.00
C TYR A 97 9.12 4.34 -3.93
N LEU A 98 9.76 4.59 -5.07
CA LEU A 98 9.30 5.56 -6.06
C LEU A 98 7.92 5.18 -6.61
N GLY A 99 7.75 3.92 -7.01
CA GLY A 99 6.45 3.40 -7.44
C GLY A 99 5.40 3.53 -6.35
N PHE A 100 5.76 3.22 -5.09
CA PHE A 100 4.82 3.28 -3.98
C PHE A 100 4.42 4.72 -3.64
N VAL A 101 5.36 5.66 -3.68
CA VAL A 101 5.10 7.10 -3.57
C VAL A 101 4.18 7.57 -4.69
N ALA A 102 4.41 7.13 -5.94
CA ALA A 102 3.53 7.47 -7.06
C ALA A 102 2.09 6.94 -6.85
N LEU A 103 1.96 5.70 -6.37
CA LEU A 103 0.66 5.13 -6.03
C LEU A 103 0.00 5.90 -4.88
N CYS A 104 0.73 6.25 -3.83
CA CYS A 104 0.21 7.11 -2.77
C CYS A 104 -0.22 8.47 -3.33
N ALA A 105 0.58 9.09 -4.20
CA ALA A 105 0.30 10.39 -4.80
C ALA A 105 -0.97 10.39 -5.67
N SER A 106 -1.34 9.24 -6.25
CA SER A 106 -2.60 9.10 -6.99
C SER A 106 -3.83 9.45 -6.13
N GLY A 107 -3.76 9.23 -4.81
CA GLY A 107 -4.81 9.62 -3.87
C GLY A 107 -5.02 11.13 -3.75
N LEU A 108 -4.05 11.96 -4.16
CA LEU A 108 -4.22 13.41 -4.20
C LEU A 108 -5.33 13.84 -5.17
N LEU A 109 -5.57 13.04 -6.22
CA LEU A 109 -6.66 13.24 -7.18
C LEU A 109 -8.05 13.01 -6.56
N LEU A 110 -8.11 12.33 -5.40
CA LEU A 110 -9.32 11.99 -4.66
C LEU A 110 -9.58 12.92 -3.47
N ARG A 111 -8.89 14.06 -3.36
CA ARG A 111 -9.05 15.01 -2.24
C ARG A 111 -10.36 15.80 -2.24
N LYS A 112 -10.94 15.99 -3.42
CA LYS A 112 -12.21 16.70 -3.59
C LYS A 112 -13.37 15.70 -3.52
N LYS A 113 -14.43 15.94 -4.27
CA LYS A 113 -15.52 14.98 -4.46
C LYS A 113 -15.04 13.85 -5.37
N TYR A 114 -15.31 12.62 -4.97
CA TYR A 114 -15.06 11.42 -5.75
C TYR A 114 -16.25 10.46 -5.65
N ASN A 115 -16.33 9.51 -6.58
CA ASN A 115 -17.24 8.38 -6.55
C ASN A 115 -16.47 7.04 -6.64
N MET A 116 -17.15 5.93 -6.40
CA MET A 116 -16.48 4.61 -6.37
C MET A 116 -15.79 4.23 -7.69
N PRO A 117 -16.39 4.45 -8.89
CA PRO A 117 -15.69 4.25 -10.15
C PRO A 117 -14.39 5.04 -10.28
N GLN A 118 -14.36 6.30 -9.83
CA GLN A 118 -13.14 7.12 -9.84
C GLN A 118 -12.07 6.55 -8.90
N VAL A 119 -12.46 6.10 -7.70
CA VAL A 119 -11.53 5.47 -6.74
C VAL A 119 -10.89 4.23 -7.37
N LEU A 120 -11.70 3.34 -7.96
CA LEU A 120 -11.20 2.10 -8.56
C LEU A 120 -10.35 2.36 -9.81
N GLY A 121 -10.72 3.34 -10.64
CA GLY A 121 -9.92 3.76 -11.78
C GLY A 121 -8.54 4.30 -11.38
N ILE A 122 -8.49 5.15 -10.35
CA ILE A 122 -7.23 5.71 -9.82
C ILE A 122 -6.39 4.62 -9.14
N ALA A 123 -7.00 3.72 -8.36
CA ALA A 123 -6.34 2.56 -7.77
C ALA A 123 -5.72 1.63 -8.83
N SER A 124 -6.45 1.40 -9.93
CA SER A 124 -5.98 0.59 -11.07
C SER A 124 -4.75 1.24 -11.71
N LEU A 125 -4.85 2.53 -12.04
CA LEU A 125 -3.76 3.28 -12.66
C LEU A 125 -2.53 3.32 -11.75
N GLY A 126 -2.72 3.62 -10.46
CA GLY A 126 -1.64 3.63 -9.47
C GLY A 126 -0.92 2.28 -9.38
N SER A 127 -1.67 1.17 -9.41
CA SER A 127 -1.12 -0.18 -9.37
C SER A 127 -0.31 -0.51 -10.64
N VAL A 128 -0.80 -0.11 -11.81
CA VAL A 128 -0.05 -0.26 -13.08
C VAL A 128 1.23 0.57 -13.06
N VAL A 129 1.17 1.82 -12.60
CA VAL A 129 2.36 2.67 -12.47
C VAL A 129 3.37 2.07 -11.50
N PHE A 130 2.92 1.59 -10.34
CA PHE A 130 3.78 0.89 -9.38
C PHE A 130 4.49 -0.30 -10.04
N PHE A 131 3.74 -1.13 -10.76
CA PHE A 131 4.27 -2.29 -11.46
C PHE A 131 5.32 -1.92 -12.52
N LEU A 132 5.04 -0.90 -13.34
CA LEU A 132 5.96 -0.43 -14.36
C LEU A 132 7.28 0.08 -13.75
N VAL A 133 7.18 0.95 -12.74
CA VAL A 133 8.36 1.54 -12.10
C VAL A 133 9.19 0.50 -11.35
N SER A 134 8.55 -0.39 -10.58
CA SER A 134 9.23 -1.41 -9.80
C SER A 134 9.99 -2.41 -10.67
N ASN A 135 9.37 -2.92 -11.74
CA ASN A 135 10.01 -3.92 -12.61
C ASN A 135 11.08 -3.30 -13.52
N PHE A 136 10.86 -2.08 -14.02
CA PHE A 136 11.92 -1.34 -14.71
C PHE A 136 13.14 -1.12 -13.80
N GLY A 137 12.88 -0.79 -12.54
CA GLY A 137 13.91 -0.67 -11.52
C GLY A 137 14.69 -1.96 -11.28
N SER A 138 13.98 -3.08 -11.13
CA SER A 138 14.61 -4.41 -11.01
C SER A 138 15.45 -4.76 -12.24
N TRP A 139 14.97 -4.45 -13.45
CA TRP A 139 15.70 -4.72 -14.69
C TRP A 139 17.02 -3.95 -14.78
N ILE A 140 17.05 -2.69 -14.36
CA ILE A 140 18.30 -1.90 -14.38
C ILE A 140 19.22 -2.25 -13.21
N ALA A 141 18.65 -2.50 -12.03
CA ALA A 141 19.44 -2.67 -10.82
C ALA A 141 20.01 -4.08 -10.64
N TRP A 142 19.54 -5.06 -11.42
CA TRP A 142 19.96 -6.45 -11.36
C TRP A 142 20.32 -6.96 -12.75
N ASP A 143 21.32 -7.85 -12.82
CA ASP A 143 21.77 -8.48 -14.07
C ASP A 143 21.00 -9.78 -14.40
N THR A 144 19.81 -9.97 -13.80
CA THR A 144 18.97 -11.16 -14.01
C THR A 144 18.48 -11.28 -15.47
N TYR A 145 18.27 -10.15 -16.13
CA TYR A 145 17.84 -10.08 -17.52
C TYR A 145 18.79 -9.17 -18.31
N PRO A 146 19.07 -9.46 -19.59
CA PRO A 146 19.90 -8.59 -20.42
C PRO A 146 19.36 -7.17 -20.48
N HIS A 147 20.24 -6.15 -20.49
CA HIS A 147 19.86 -4.74 -20.67
C HIS A 147 19.54 -4.41 -22.13
N THR A 148 18.59 -5.15 -22.70
CA THR A 148 18.02 -4.96 -24.04
C THR A 148 16.50 -4.84 -23.97
N ALA A 149 15.86 -4.41 -25.05
CA ALA A 149 14.40 -4.33 -25.12
C ALA A 149 13.72 -5.69 -24.85
N SER A 150 14.31 -6.79 -25.32
CA SER A 150 13.79 -8.15 -25.07
C SER A 150 13.95 -8.56 -23.60
N GLY A 151 15.07 -8.21 -22.96
CA GLY A 151 15.26 -8.47 -21.53
C GLY A 151 14.30 -7.66 -20.65
N LEU A 152 13.99 -6.42 -21.02
CA LEU A 152 12.96 -5.62 -20.33
C LEU A 152 11.58 -6.27 -20.43
N VAL A 153 11.19 -6.73 -21.62
CA VAL A 153 9.92 -7.45 -21.80
C VAL A 153 9.89 -8.73 -20.95
N ALA A 154 10.99 -9.50 -20.93
CA ALA A 154 11.10 -10.70 -20.11
C ALA A 154 10.94 -10.39 -18.61
N CYS A 155 11.55 -9.30 -18.14
CA CYS A 155 11.42 -8.83 -16.75
C CYS A 155 9.95 -8.50 -16.42
N TYR A 156 9.24 -7.77 -17.28
CA TYR A 156 7.82 -7.49 -17.07
C TYR A 156 6.94 -8.74 -17.10
N VAL A 157 7.19 -9.67 -18.02
CA VAL A 157 6.42 -10.92 -18.10
C VAL A 157 6.60 -11.74 -16.81
N ALA A 158 7.82 -11.82 -16.29
CA ALA A 158 8.10 -12.45 -15.00
C ALA A 158 7.44 -11.73 -13.82
N GLY A 159 7.20 -10.42 -13.94
CA GLY A 159 6.48 -9.61 -12.97
C GLY A 159 4.96 -9.87 -12.89
N LEU A 160 4.34 -10.43 -13.93
CA LEU A 160 2.87 -10.55 -14.04
C LEU A 160 2.18 -11.32 -12.89
N PRO A 161 2.76 -12.41 -12.33
CA PRO A 161 2.17 -13.08 -11.18
C PRO A 161 2.06 -12.16 -9.95
N PHE A 162 3.02 -11.24 -9.77
CA PHE A 162 3.06 -10.35 -8.61
C PHE A 162 2.02 -9.22 -8.70
N ILE A 163 1.85 -8.61 -9.88
CA ILE A 163 0.84 -7.55 -10.06
C ILE A 163 -0.57 -8.09 -9.86
N LYS A 164 -0.87 -9.35 -10.23
CA LYS A 164 -2.20 -9.93 -10.07
C LYS A 164 -2.73 -9.79 -8.64
N TYR A 165 -1.94 -10.20 -7.65
CA TYR A 165 -2.34 -10.12 -6.24
C TYR A 165 -2.37 -8.67 -5.75
N GLN A 166 -1.33 -7.89 -6.07
CA GLN A 166 -1.24 -6.49 -5.69
C GLN A 166 -2.41 -5.66 -6.23
N PHE A 167 -2.78 -5.86 -7.50
CA PHE A 167 -3.84 -5.12 -8.18
C PHE A 167 -5.21 -5.44 -7.58
N VAL A 168 -5.55 -6.73 -7.47
CA VAL A 168 -6.81 -7.17 -6.86
C VAL A 168 -6.93 -6.66 -5.44
N SER A 169 -5.84 -6.75 -4.66
CA SER A 169 -5.82 -6.25 -3.30
C SER A 169 -6.06 -4.76 -3.22
N THR A 170 -5.37 -3.99 -4.06
CA THR A 170 -5.51 -2.54 -4.09
C THR A 170 -6.94 -2.14 -4.42
N LEU A 171 -7.61 -2.84 -5.34
CA LEU A 171 -9.02 -2.58 -5.66
C LEU A 171 -9.96 -2.90 -4.49
N ILE A 172 -9.86 -4.11 -3.91
CA ILE A 172 -10.72 -4.54 -2.81
C ILE A 172 -10.58 -3.59 -1.62
N PHE A 173 -9.34 -3.32 -1.20
CA PHE A 173 -9.10 -2.46 -0.05
C PHE A 173 -9.38 -0.99 -0.35
N SER A 174 -9.23 -0.52 -1.60
CA SER A 174 -9.65 0.84 -1.95
C SER A 174 -11.17 0.98 -1.88
N ALA A 175 -11.93 0.00 -2.38
CA ALA A 175 -13.39 -0.02 -2.21
C ALA A 175 -13.78 0.02 -0.74
N LEU A 176 -13.12 -0.78 0.11
CA LEU A 176 -13.39 -0.81 1.54
C LEU A 176 -13.02 0.51 2.23
N CYS A 177 -11.80 1.03 2.03
CA CYS A 177 -11.32 2.24 2.71
C CYS A 177 -12.13 3.48 2.31
N PHE A 178 -12.44 3.63 1.02
CA PHE A 178 -13.20 4.78 0.50
C PHE A 178 -14.72 4.63 0.65
N SER A 179 -15.22 3.48 1.10
CA SER A 179 -16.63 3.30 1.47
C SER A 179 -17.03 4.21 2.65
N PRO A 180 -18.32 4.51 2.84
CA PRO A 180 -18.78 5.27 4.00
C PRO A 180 -18.31 4.69 5.34
N VAL A 181 -18.35 3.35 5.45
CA VAL A 181 -17.91 2.62 6.65
C VAL A 181 -16.40 2.78 6.85
N GLY A 182 -15.59 2.54 5.81
CA GLY A 182 -14.13 2.69 5.89
C GLY A 182 -13.70 4.09 6.30
N ARG A 183 -14.34 5.12 5.73
CA ARG A 183 -14.09 6.52 6.10
C ARG A 183 -14.42 6.80 7.56
N ALA A 184 -15.58 6.36 8.03
CA ALA A 184 -16.00 6.55 9.41
C ALA A 184 -15.04 5.89 10.43
N HIS A 185 -14.44 4.76 10.09
CA HIS A 185 -13.49 4.04 10.96
C HIS A 185 -12.05 4.55 10.87
N LEU A 186 -11.62 5.08 9.73
CA LEU A 186 -10.23 5.50 9.54
C LEU A 186 -10.03 6.98 9.85
N VAL A 187 -11.07 7.79 9.74
CA VAL A 187 -10.96 9.25 9.73
C VAL A 187 -12.04 9.89 10.58
N TYR A 188 -11.68 10.95 11.31
CA TYR A 188 -12.60 11.75 12.12
C TYR A 188 -13.05 12.99 11.36
N GLU A 189 -14.36 13.20 11.23
CA GLU A 189 -14.90 14.50 10.85
C GLU A 189 -14.80 15.42 12.06
N ASN A 190 -13.93 16.43 12.03
CA ASN A 190 -13.93 17.45 13.07
C ASN A 190 -15.28 18.17 13.05
N ALA A 191 -16.14 17.88 14.03
CA ALA A 191 -17.32 18.67 14.39
C ALA A 191 -16.90 20.01 15.04
N VAL A 192 -15.95 20.72 14.43
CA VAL A 192 -15.52 22.04 14.88
C VAL A 192 -15.57 22.95 13.67
N GLY A 193 -16.73 23.59 13.48
CA GLY A 193 -16.90 24.70 12.54
C GLY A 193 -18.20 24.75 11.74
N THR A 194 -19.07 23.74 11.80
CA THR A 194 -20.40 23.81 11.17
C THR A 194 -21.44 23.51 12.23
N GLY A 195 -22.21 24.52 12.65
CA GLY A 195 -23.36 24.39 13.53
C GLY A 195 -24.48 23.61 12.84
N VAL A 196 -24.25 22.33 12.61
CA VAL A 196 -25.24 21.37 12.15
C VAL A 196 -25.34 20.32 13.25
N ASP A 197 -26.48 20.35 13.93
CA ASP A 197 -26.81 19.43 15.00
C ASP A 197 -26.74 17.98 14.48
N ASN A 198 -26.06 17.12 15.24
CA ASN A 198 -25.89 15.71 14.91
C ASN A 198 -27.22 14.96 15.10
N GLU A 199 -28.06 14.91 14.05
CA GLU A 199 -29.32 14.13 14.04
C GLU A 199 -29.12 12.59 14.11
N TRP A 200 -27.88 12.09 14.03
CA TRP A 200 -27.62 10.64 13.98
C TRP A 200 -27.06 10.03 15.28
N ALA A 201 -26.96 10.77 16.38
CA ALA A 201 -26.55 10.17 17.65
C ALA A 201 -27.64 9.19 18.12
N PRO A 202 -27.36 7.88 18.28
CA PRO A 202 -28.34 6.95 18.83
C PRO A 202 -28.71 7.41 20.25
N ALA A 203 -30.01 7.56 20.50
CA ALA A 203 -30.56 7.97 21.77
C ALA A 203 -29.97 7.10 22.88
N LYS A 204 -29.30 7.73 23.84
CA LYS A 204 -28.87 7.05 25.06
C LYS A 204 -30.14 6.63 25.81
N ALA A 205 -30.25 5.32 26.06
CA ALA A 205 -31.26 4.72 26.91
C ALA A 205 -31.19 5.26 28.35
#